data_AF-A0A167NM78-F1
#
_entry.id   AF-A0A167NM78-F1
#
_cell.length_a   1.000
_cell.length_b   1.000
_cell.length_c   1.000
_cell.angle_alpha   90.00
_cell.angle_beta   90.00
_cell.angle_gamma   90.00
#
_symmetry.space_group_name_H-M   'P 1'
#
loop_
_entity.id
_entity.type
_entity.pdbx_description
1 polymer ?
#
loop_
_entity_poly.entity_id
_entity_poly.type
_entity_poly.pdbx_seq_one_letter_code
_entity_poly.pdbx_strand_id
1 'polypeptide(L)'
;MDVDEKATVNPRPLVLYIWPHAWSLPSTDAHSIAALLFLHQHFPGKYSIVECSDPDLSPSGTLPFLAHYVHAVAPLAEIVAYLSTLDPITLTPTRGVTVDQGLTPHEKQETVAWKAYMDSNLGNLLSLVLYADLPNYLQLTRPALARHMPFPTRYYVPARLRKEHTGKLERLGWGVAEAEVEEETRNHPAHRGGGPGELRRAFEGEKHKERAGPILDDLARLLGSREYIFQDRPTLLDIYLASYLSLLTLPPFPDNHISGLIRASHSALFTHTHRILALLPQARETLPFLPSPQPALLAPLTRTLSSIPLLLPLLKARVKKPTDSKLTEAESEAAAEQMADSGRFSLGNILYGSLALGTLFAVAVARGWVNPSLPDVDVDAGEDFLTEGMFDTPGNAEIEVVIEEVTLGTTE
;
A
#
# COMPACT_ATOMS: atom_id res chain seq x y z
N MET A 1 -1.59 -31.59 -34.50
CA MET A 1 -0.82 -30.38 -34.90
C MET A 1 -1.45 -29.28 -34.11
N ASP A 2 -1.18 -29.30 -32.81
CA ASP A 2 -1.93 -28.56 -31.81
C ASP A 2 -1.01 -27.47 -31.33
N VAL A 3 -1.24 -26.31 -31.91
CA VAL A 3 -0.57 -25.07 -31.53
C VAL A 3 -1.14 -24.71 -30.17
N ASP A 4 -0.30 -24.84 -29.15
CA ASP A 4 -0.46 -24.20 -27.85
C ASP A 4 -1.01 -22.78 -28.06
N GLU A 5 -2.26 -22.60 -27.69
CA GLU A 5 -2.89 -21.30 -27.51
C GLU A 5 -2.23 -20.66 -26.29
N LYS A 6 -1.00 -20.17 -26.48
CA LYS A 6 -0.35 -19.20 -25.59
C LYS A 6 -1.40 -18.13 -25.32
N ALA A 7 -1.87 -18.08 -24.08
CA ALA A 7 -2.70 -17.01 -23.54
C ALA A 7 -2.24 -15.70 -24.17
N THR A 8 -3.05 -15.18 -25.08
CA THR A 8 -2.80 -13.91 -25.74
C THR A 8 -2.87 -12.88 -24.65
N VAL A 9 -1.70 -12.52 -24.11
CA VAL A 9 -1.51 -11.34 -23.28
C VAL A 9 -1.84 -10.18 -24.20
N ASN A 10 -3.12 -9.85 -24.33
CA ASN A 10 -3.54 -8.57 -24.85
C ASN A 10 -2.86 -7.56 -23.92
N PRO A 11 -1.88 -6.77 -24.40
CA PRO A 11 -1.27 -5.76 -23.55
C PRO A 11 -2.39 -4.77 -23.26
N ARG A 12 -3.03 -4.91 -22.10
CA ARG A 12 -3.93 -3.88 -21.57
C ARG A 12 -3.01 -2.70 -21.25
N PRO A 13 -3.02 -1.63 -22.06
CA PRO A 13 -1.93 -0.66 -21.99
C PRO A 13 -2.09 0.25 -20.77
N LEU A 14 -3.30 0.32 -20.19
CA LEU A 14 -3.55 1.03 -18.95
C LEU A 14 -3.34 0.10 -17.76
N VAL A 15 -2.35 0.41 -16.91
CA VAL A 15 -2.09 -0.32 -15.68
C VAL A 15 -2.31 0.61 -14.49
N LEU A 16 -3.35 0.35 -13.70
CA LEU A 16 -3.66 1.13 -12.50
C LEU A 16 -3.04 0.46 -11.28
N TYR A 17 -2.19 1.19 -10.56
CA TYR A 17 -1.65 0.79 -9.28
C TYR A 17 -2.51 1.36 -8.16
N ILE A 18 -3.05 0.48 -7.32
CA ILE A 18 -3.96 0.83 -6.23
C ILE A 18 -3.46 0.30 -4.90
N TRP A 19 -3.96 0.86 -3.80
CA TRP A 19 -3.84 0.23 -2.50
C TRP A 19 -4.53 -1.14 -2.49
N PRO A 20 -4.04 -2.11 -1.70
CA PRO A 20 -4.57 -3.47 -1.68
C PRO A 20 -6.03 -3.53 -1.24
N HIS A 21 -6.72 -4.60 -1.64
CA HIS A 21 -8.10 -4.84 -1.28
C HIS A 21 -8.28 -5.11 0.23
N ALA A 22 -9.41 -4.69 0.80
CA ALA A 22 -9.79 -5.03 2.17
C ALA A 22 -11.31 -4.95 2.35
N TRP A 23 -11.86 -5.69 3.33
CA TRP A 23 -13.25 -5.56 3.76
C TRP A 23 -14.30 -5.63 2.64
N SER A 24 -14.13 -6.57 1.70
CA SER A 24 -14.97 -6.71 0.48
C SER A 24 -14.95 -5.51 -0.49
N LEU A 25 -14.10 -4.51 -0.25
CA LEU A 25 -13.82 -3.41 -1.16
C LEU A 25 -12.61 -3.72 -2.04
N PRO A 26 -12.56 -3.17 -3.25
CA PRO A 26 -11.44 -3.39 -4.17
C PRO A 26 -10.13 -2.74 -3.68
N SER A 27 -10.19 -1.76 -2.78
CA SER A 27 -9.02 -1.07 -2.22
C SER A 27 -9.29 -0.52 -0.82
N THR A 28 -8.25 -0.26 -0.02
CA THR A 28 -8.33 0.40 1.29
C THR A 28 -8.41 1.93 1.22
N ASP A 29 -8.18 2.53 0.05
CA ASP A 29 -8.13 3.99 -0.14
C ASP A 29 -9.25 4.50 -1.05
N ALA A 30 -9.79 5.68 -0.72
CA ALA A 30 -10.92 6.26 -1.42
C ALA A 30 -10.56 6.66 -2.86
N HIS A 31 -9.37 7.25 -3.05
CA HIS A 31 -8.93 7.68 -4.38
C HIS A 31 -8.69 6.50 -5.30
N SER A 32 -8.17 5.40 -4.75
CA SER A 32 -7.97 4.13 -5.45
C SER A 32 -9.28 3.50 -5.92
N ILE A 33 -10.32 3.49 -5.07
CA ILE A 33 -11.67 3.04 -5.45
C ILE A 33 -12.25 3.94 -6.56
N ALA A 34 -12.10 5.26 -6.43
CA ALA A 34 -12.61 6.22 -7.42
C ALA A 34 -11.94 6.05 -8.79
N ALA A 35 -10.61 5.87 -8.82
CA ALA A 35 -9.87 5.59 -10.06
C ALA A 35 -10.35 4.31 -10.74
N LEU A 36 -10.60 3.26 -9.96
CA LEU A 36 -11.09 1.99 -10.47
C LEU A 36 -12.50 2.11 -11.05
N LEU A 37 -13.43 2.76 -10.33
CA LEU A 37 -14.78 3.03 -10.81
C LEU A 37 -14.77 3.80 -12.12
N PHE A 38 -13.93 4.85 -12.19
CA PHE A 38 -13.78 5.65 -13.40
C PHE A 38 -13.28 4.83 -14.59
N LEU A 39 -12.22 4.03 -14.39
CA LEU A 39 -11.69 3.15 -15.45
C LEU A 39 -12.71 2.10 -15.88
N HIS A 40 -13.44 1.51 -14.94
CA HIS A 40 -14.44 0.51 -15.24
C HIS A 40 -15.56 1.07 -16.12
N GLN A 41 -16.03 2.29 -15.81
CA GLN A 41 -17.10 2.95 -16.55
C GLN A 41 -16.67 3.41 -17.95
N HIS A 42 -15.44 3.90 -18.11
CA HIS A 42 -15.00 4.56 -19.35
C HIS A 42 -14.10 3.70 -20.25
N PHE A 43 -13.37 2.75 -19.69
CA PHE A 43 -12.37 1.95 -20.40
C PHE A 43 -12.57 0.44 -20.16
N PRO A 44 -13.80 -0.10 -20.33
CA PRO A 44 -14.09 -1.49 -20.01
C PRO A 44 -13.16 -2.45 -20.78
N GLY A 45 -12.51 -3.36 -20.07
CA GLY A 45 -11.61 -4.37 -20.65
C GLY A 45 -10.25 -3.87 -21.14
N LYS A 46 -9.94 -2.57 -21.02
CA LYS A 46 -8.68 -1.95 -21.50
C LYS A 46 -7.66 -1.67 -20.40
N TYR A 47 -8.03 -1.87 -19.14
CA TYR A 47 -7.16 -1.65 -17.99
C TYR A 47 -6.80 -2.96 -17.29
N SER A 48 -5.66 -2.95 -16.62
CA SER A 48 -5.22 -3.96 -15.65
C SER A 48 -4.98 -3.29 -14.31
N ILE A 49 -5.15 -4.04 -13.23
CA ILE A 49 -5.00 -3.55 -11.86
C ILE A 49 -3.79 -4.21 -11.23
N VAL A 50 -2.96 -3.43 -10.56
CA VAL A 50 -1.86 -3.93 -9.74
C VAL A 50 -2.08 -3.46 -8.32
N GLU A 51 -2.12 -4.41 -7.38
CA GLU A 51 -2.13 -4.09 -5.96
C GLU A 51 -0.72 -3.76 -5.49
N CYS A 52 -0.57 -2.61 -4.86
CA CYS A 52 0.72 -2.09 -4.43
C CYS A 52 0.64 -1.62 -2.98
N SER A 53 1.64 -1.98 -2.16
CA SER A 53 1.78 -1.49 -0.78
C SER A 53 2.85 -0.41 -0.62
N ASP A 54 3.62 -0.15 -1.68
CA ASP A 54 4.77 0.76 -1.66
C ASP A 54 4.47 2.01 -2.51
N PRO A 55 4.13 3.15 -1.89
CA PRO A 55 3.78 4.37 -2.61
C PRO A 55 4.98 5.00 -3.36
N ASP A 56 6.21 4.61 -3.01
CA ASP A 56 7.45 5.08 -3.65
C ASP A 56 7.61 4.60 -5.11
N LEU A 57 6.75 3.68 -5.57
CA LEU A 57 6.67 3.33 -6.99
C LEU A 57 5.98 4.42 -7.83
N SER A 58 5.15 5.25 -7.20
CA SER A 58 4.48 6.37 -7.83
C SER A 58 5.47 7.54 -8.04
N PRO A 59 5.42 8.24 -9.19
CA PRO A 59 6.24 9.44 -9.39
C PRO A 59 5.98 10.53 -8.35
N SER A 60 4.76 10.58 -7.81
CA SER A 60 4.32 11.58 -6.81
C SER A 60 4.43 11.06 -5.38
N GLY A 61 4.86 9.81 -5.16
CA GLY A 61 4.91 9.19 -3.83
C GLY A 61 3.53 8.94 -3.20
N THR A 62 2.47 8.92 -4.00
CA THR A 62 1.09 8.67 -3.56
C THR A 62 0.41 7.67 -4.48
N LEU A 63 -0.35 6.73 -3.90
CA LEU A 63 -1.28 5.87 -4.64
C LEU A 63 -2.68 6.50 -4.62
N PRO A 64 -3.51 6.30 -5.66
CA PRO A 64 -3.26 5.51 -6.86
C PRO A 64 -2.40 6.23 -7.91
N PHE A 65 -1.78 5.48 -8.81
CA PHE A 65 -1.16 6.00 -10.03
C PHE A 65 -1.46 5.13 -11.25
N LEU A 66 -1.49 5.76 -12.43
CA LEU A 66 -1.74 5.09 -13.69
C LEU A 66 -0.45 5.03 -14.51
N ALA A 67 -0.07 3.85 -14.97
CA ALA A 67 0.97 3.65 -15.97
C ALA A 67 0.33 3.38 -17.33
N HIS A 68 0.70 4.17 -18.33
CA HIS A 68 0.28 4.01 -19.72
C HIS A 68 1.49 4.16 -20.64
N TYR A 69 1.99 3.03 -21.15
CA TYR A 69 3.25 2.95 -21.89
C TYR A 69 4.42 3.60 -21.13
N VAL A 70 4.86 4.80 -21.56
CA VAL A 70 5.99 5.55 -21.00
C VAL A 70 5.52 6.58 -19.95
N HIS A 71 4.21 6.83 -19.85
CA HIS A 71 3.65 7.82 -18.96
C HIS A 71 3.25 7.19 -17.62
N ALA A 72 3.68 7.81 -16.52
CA ALA A 72 3.18 7.54 -15.19
C ALA A 72 2.48 8.81 -14.68
N VAL A 73 1.21 8.68 -14.28
CA VAL A 73 0.35 9.81 -13.90
C VAL A 73 -0.20 9.61 -12.49
N ALA A 74 0.00 10.60 -11.63
CA ALA A 74 -0.50 10.66 -10.25
C ALA A 74 -0.52 12.11 -9.78
N PRO A 75 -1.50 12.57 -8.98
CA PRO A 75 -2.53 11.81 -8.24
C PRO A 75 -3.84 11.64 -9.03
N LEU A 76 -4.92 11.18 -8.37
CA LEU A 76 -6.23 10.90 -8.99
C LEU A 76 -6.75 12.03 -9.91
N ALA A 77 -6.61 13.29 -9.51
CA ALA A 77 -7.05 14.43 -10.33
C ALA A 77 -6.34 14.46 -11.69
N GLU A 78 -5.03 14.17 -11.70
CA GLU A 78 -4.24 14.09 -12.94
C GLU A 78 -4.56 12.82 -13.72
N ILE A 79 -4.84 11.70 -13.05
CA ILE A 79 -5.27 10.46 -13.71
C ILE A 79 -6.56 10.72 -14.50
N VAL A 80 -7.56 11.35 -13.88
CA VAL A 80 -8.81 11.71 -14.54
C VAL A 80 -8.56 12.67 -15.71
N ALA A 81 -7.74 13.71 -15.50
CA ALA A 81 -7.40 14.68 -16.53
C ALA A 81 -6.70 14.00 -17.72
N TYR A 82 -5.74 13.11 -17.46
CA TYR A 82 -5.04 12.35 -18.48
C TYR A 82 -5.98 11.43 -19.26
N LEU A 83 -6.81 10.66 -18.56
CA LEU A 83 -7.77 9.76 -19.19
C LEU A 83 -8.80 10.51 -20.04
N SER A 84 -9.16 11.76 -19.67
CA SER A 84 -10.02 12.61 -20.50
C SER A 84 -9.40 13.11 -21.81
N THR A 85 -8.09 12.93 -21.97
CA THR A 85 -7.42 13.22 -23.25
C THR A 85 -7.42 12.01 -24.18
N LEU A 86 -7.67 10.81 -23.65
CA LEU A 86 -7.62 9.56 -24.39
C LEU A 86 -8.98 9.21 -24.99
N ASP A 87 -8.94 8.60 -26.17
CA ASP A 87 -10.12 7.94 -26.74
C ASP A 87 -10.31 6.55 -26.13
N PRO A 88 -11.51 6.19 -25.62
CA PRO A 88 -11.79 4.87 -25.04
C PRO A 88 -11.47 3.67 -25.92
N ILE A 89 -11.55 3.84 -27.24
CA ILE A 89 -11.38 2.74 -28.19
C ILE A 89 -9.91 2.56 -28.55
N THR A 90 -9.27 3.63 -29.03
CA THR A 90 -7.91 3.59 -29.57
C THR A 90 -6.83 3.83 -28.53
N LEU A 91 -7.18 4.38 -27.36
CA LEU A 91 -6.26 4.77 -26.29
C LEU A 91 -5.18 5.76 -26.78
N THR A 92 -5.48 6.49 -27.85
CA THR A 92 -4.65 7.56 -28.38
C THR A 92 -5.16 8.92 -27.91
N PRO A 93 -4.30 9.96 -27.80
CA PRO A 93 -4.71 11.29 -27.39
C PRO A 93 -5.62 11.94 -28.44
N THR A 94 -6.92 11.69 -28.33
CA THR A 94 -7.97 12.27 -29.16
C THR A 94 -9.00 12.78 -28.17
N ARG A 95 -9.03 14.11 -27.91
CA ARG A 95 -9.90 14.79 -26.92
C ARG A 95 -11.22 14.01 -26.69
N GLY A 96 -11.23 13.14 -25.69
CA GLY A 96 -12.11 11.98 -25.66
C GLY A 96 -12.83 11.84 -24.32
N VAL A 97 -14.13 11.57 -24.41
CA VAL A 97 -15.04 11.10 -23.36
C VAL A 97 -14.70 11.54 -21.92
N THR A 98 -15.09 12.76 -21.53
CA THR A 98 -15.17 13.12 -20.09
C THR A 98 -16.42 12.50 -19.46
N VAL A 99 -16.34 11.91 -18.26
CA VAL A 99 -17.55 11.54 -17.47
C VAL A 99 -18.54 12.69 -17.42
N ASP A 100 -17.99 13.89 -17.27
CA ASP A 100 -18.66 15.17 -17.12
C ASP A 100 -19.07 15.79 -18.47
N GLN A 101 -19.11 15.01 -19.57
CA GLN A 101 -19.69 15.45 -20.84
C GLN A 101 -21.16 15.84 -20.63
N GLY A 102 -21.48 17.11 -20.84
CA GLY A 102 -22.82 17.64 -20.62
C GLY A 102 -23.06 18.31 -19.26
N LEU A 103 -22.06 18.36 -18.36
CA LEU A 103 -22.13 19.29 -17.23
C LEU A 103 -22.02 20.73 -17.75
N THR A 104 -22.89 21.59 -17.25
CA THR A 104 -22.84 23.04 -17.46
C THR A 104 -21.53 23.59 -16.86
N PRO A 105 -21.03 24.76 -17.35
CA PRO A 105 -19.82 25.35 -16.78
C PRO A 105 -19.95 25.66 -15.28
N HIS A 106 -21.18 25.94 -14.81
CA HIS A 106 -21.48 26.13 -13.39
C HIS A 106 -21.30 24.82 -12.60
N GLU A 107 -21.94 23.74 -13.05
CA GLU A 107 -21.82 22.43 -12.38
C GLU A 107 -20.39 21.89 -12.37
N LYS A 108 -19.59 22.22 -13.39
CA LYS A 108 -18.15 21.89 -13.40
C LYS A 108 -17.39 22.61 -12.30
N GLN A 109 -17.70 23.88 -12.05
CA GLN A 109 -17.11 24.64 -10.94
C GLN A 109 -17.57 24.08 -9.59
N GLU A 110 -18.85 23.77 -9.45
CA GLU A 110 -19.40 23.13 -8.25
C GLU A 110 -18.76 21.77 -8.01
N THR A 111 -18.51 20.97 -9.05
CA THR A 111 -17.83 19.68 -8.96
C THR A 111 -16.44 19.82 -8.34
N VAL A 112 -15.67 20.83 -8.75
CA VAL A 112 -14.34 21.10 -8.18
C VAL A 112 -14.45 21.52 -6.72
N ALA A 113 -15.38 22.42 -6.40
CA ALA A 113 -15.61 22.88 -5.04
C ALA A 113 -16.03 21.74 -4.10
N TRP A 114 -16.96 20.88 -4.54
CA TRP A 114 -17.45 19.75 -3.75
C TRP A 114 -16.40 18.65 -3.58
N LYS A 115 -15.57 18.37 -4.59
CA LYS A 115 -14.43 17.45 -4.43
C LYS A 115 -13.47 17.94 -3.36
N ALA A 116 -13.09 19.22 -3.42
CA ALA A 116 -12.23 19.83 -2.41
C ALA A 116 -12.86 19.77 -1.01
N TYR A 117 -14.18 20.03 -0.91
CA TYR A 117 -14.93 19.90 0.34
C TYR A 117 -14.92 18.45 0.87
N MET A 118 -15.11 17.45 0.00
CA MET A 118 -15.08 16.04 0.38
C MET A 118 -13.68 15.62 0.85
N ASP A 119 -12.62 16.02 0.14
CA ASP A 119 -11.23 15.72 0.54
C ASP A 119 -10.87 16.31 1.89
N SER A 120 -11.31 17.55 2.17
CA SER A 120 -11.11 18.15 3.48
C SER A 120 -11.97 17.47 4.53
N ASN A 121 -13.26 17.26 4.31
CA ASN A 121 -14.19 16.84 5.37
C ASN A 121 -14.29 15.32 5.50
N LEU A 122 -14.69 14.63 4.43
CA LEU A 122 -14.77 13.16 4.42
C LEU A 122 -13.40 12.52 4.55
N GLY A 123 -12.34 13.09 3.96
CA GLY A 123 -10.98 12.60 4.14
C GLY A 123 -10.51 12.66 5.60
N ASN A 124 -10.88 13.72 6.33
CA ASN A 124 -10.61 13.81 7.77
C ASN A 124 -11.48 12.85 8.58
N LEU A 125 -12.75 12.68 8.21
CA LEU A 125 -13.65 11.72 8.88
C LEU A 125 -13.16 10.27 8.71
N LEU A 126 -12.72 9.92 7.51
CA LEU A 126 -12.11 8.64 7.20
C LEU A 126 -10.82 8.43 7.99
N SER A 127 -9.98 9.47 8.07
CA SER A 127 -8.76 9.44 8.88
C SER A 127 -9.07 9.19 10.36
N LEU A 128 -10.14 9.80 10.86
CA LEU A 128 -10.57 9.66 12.25
C LEU A 128 -11.03 8.22 12.53
N VAL A 129 -11.88 7.64 11.69
CA VAL A 129 -12.39 6.27 11.87
C VAL A 129 -11.30 5.22 11.71
N LEU A 130 -10.44 5.35 10.69
CA LEU A 130 -9.46 4.33 10.37
C LEU A 130 -8.20 4.36 11.26
N TYR A 131 -7.76 5.56 11.68
CA TYR A 131 -6.44 5.73 12.32
C TYR A 131 -6.50 6.33 13.72
N ALA A 132 -7.38 7.32 13.96
CA ALA A 132 -7.45 7.95 15.28
C ALA A 132 -8.17 7.05 16.29
N ASP A 133 -9.25 6.42 15.87
CA ASP A 133 -10.01 5.51 16.71
C ASP A 133 -9.24 4.20 16.95
N LEU A 134 -8.80 4.01 18.20
CA LEU A 134 -7.90 2.94 18.59
C LEU A 134 -8.48 1.52 18.37
N PRO A 135 -9.71 1.19 18.82
CA PRO A 135 -10.30 -0.13 18.57
C PRO A 135 -10.39 -0.45 17.08
N ASN A 136 -10.84 0.50 16.26
CA ASN A 136 -10.91 0.35 14.81
C ASN A 136 -9.52 0.18 14.19
N TYR A 137 -8.53 0.97 14.61
CA TYR A 137 -7.18 0.86 14.08
C TYR A 137 -6.51 -0.48 14.42
N LEU A 138 -6.56 -0.91 15.69
CA LEU A 138 -5.86 -2.11 16.14
C LEU A 138 -6.48 -3.40 15.59
N GLN A 139 -7.81 -3.49 15.55
CA GLN A 139 -8.51 -4.72 15.19
C GLN A 139 -8.73 -4.84 13.67
N LEU A 140 -8.87 -3.71 12.97
CA LEU A 140 -9.31 -3.70 11.58
C LEU A 140 -8.27 -3.09 10.64
N THR A 141 -7.86 -1.83 10.83
CA THR A 141 -7.00 -1.11 9.87
C THR A 141 -5.58 -1.66 9.83
N ARG A 142 -4.92 -1.80 10.99
CA ARG A 142 -3.52 -2.25 11.07
C ARG A 142 -3.32 -3.66 10.50
N PRO A 143 -4.16 -4.68 10.83
CA PRO A 143 -4.03 -6.00 10.24
C PRO A 143 -4.28 -6.00 8.73
N ALA A 144 -5.25 -5.21 8.24
CA ALA A 144 -5.54 -5.08 6.82
C ALA A 144 -4.33 -4.52 6.05
N LEU A 145 -3.71 -3.44 6.54
CA LEU A 145 -2.51 -2.86 5.92
C LEU A 145 -1.32 -3.82 5.99
N ALA A 146 -1.06 -4.41 7.16
CA ALA A 146 0.11 -5.24 7.39
C ALA A 146 0.09 -6.57 6.62
N ARG A 147 -1.07 -7.05 6.17
CA ARG A 147 -1.23 -8.29 5.39
C ARG A 147 -0.56 -8.23 4.02
N HIS A 148 -0.58 -7.07 3.39
CA HIS A 148 -0.12 -6.89 2.01
C HIS A 148 1.32 -6.34 1.92
N MET A 149 1.89 -5.96 3.07
CA MET A 149 3.24 -5.42 3.17
C MET A 149 4.28 -6.52 3.37
N PRO A 150 5.44 -6.45 2.68
CA PRO A 150 6.55 -7.37 2.92
C PRO A 150 7.18 -7.18 4.32
N PHE A 151 7.94 -8.17 4.76
CA PHE A 151 8.90 -7.96 5.84
C PHE A 151 10.06 -7.07 5.32
N PRO A 152 10.50 -6.03 6.06
CA PRO A 152 10.11 -5.62 7.42
C PRO A 152 9.05 -4.49 7.46
N THR A 153 8.59 -3.99 6.31
CA THR A 153 7.75 -2.77 6.21
C THR A 153 6.43 -2.88 6.97
N ARG A 154 5.89 -4.10 7.07
CA ARG A 154 4.67 -4.40 7.86
C ARG A 154 4.71 -3.98 9.33
N TYR A 155 5.89 -3.80 9.95
CA TYR A 155 6.00 -3.45 11.37
C TYR A 155 5.99 -1.95 11.64
N TYR A 156 6.54 -1.14 10.74
CA TYR A 156 6.71 0.30 10.99
C TYR A 156 5.80 1.17 10.11
N VAL A 157 5.43 0.72 8.90
CA VAL A 157 4.62 1.53 7.97
C VAL A 157 3.23 1.84 8.52
N PRO A 158 2.45 0.89 9.08
CA PRO A 158 1.14 1.21 9.64
C PRO A 158 1.21 2.23 10.77
N ALA A 159 2.21 2.13 11.65
CA ALA A 159 2.41 3.07 12.74
C ALA A 159 2.78 4.48 12.24
N ARG A 160 3.64 4.56 11.21
CA ARG A 160 3.98 5.83 10.55
C ARG A 160 2.74 6.48 9.92
N LEU A 161 1.93 5.69 9.21
CA LEU A 161 0.70 6.18 8.56
C LEU A 161 -0.31 6.68 9.59
N ARG A 162 -0.49 5.94 10.69
CA ARG A 162 -1.32 6.40 11.81
C ARG A 162 -0.85 7.74 12.34
N LYS A 163 0.45 7.89 12.63
CA LYS A 163 1.03 9.15 13.13
C LYS A 163 0.78 10.34 12.20
N GLU A 164 0.83 10.11 10.89
CA GLU A 164 0.54 11.14 9.89
C GLU A 164 -0.93 11.59 9.94
N HIS A 165 -1.86 10.64 9.93
CA HIS A 165 -3.29 10.93 10.00
C HIS A 165 -3.68 11.54 11.35
N THR A 166 -3.16 11.04 12.47
CA THR A 166 -3.41 11.61 13.81
C THR A 166 -2.84 13.01 13.93
N GLY A 167 -1.60 13.24 13.49
CA GLY A 167 -0.99 14.58 13.49
C GLY A 167 -1.72 15.57 12.58
N LYS A 168 -2.35 15.11 11.48
CA LYS A 168 -3.27 15.95 10.68
C LYS A 168 -4.52 16.33 11.49
N LEU A 169 -5.14 15.38 12.18
CA LEU A 169 -6.36 15.60 12.97
C LEU A 169 -6.10 16.46 14.22
N GLU A 170 -4.97 16.31 14.88
CA GLU A 170 -4.55 17.14 16.02
C GLU A 170 -4.47 18.61 15.63
N ARG A 171 -3.87 18.92 14.48
CA ARG A 171 -3.78 20.30 13.94
C ARG A 171 -5.14 20.94 13.68
N LEU A 172 -6.15 20.12 13.37
CA LEU A 172 -7.52 20.59 13.13
C LEU A 172 -8.33 20.75 14.42
N GLY A 173 -7.73 20.48 15.59
CA GLY A 173 -8.47 20.39 16.85
C GLY A 173 -9.42 19.19 16.89
N TRP A 174 -9.26 18.25 15.95
CA TRP A 174 -10.05 17.03 15.94
C TRP A 174 -9.60 16.09 17.06
N GLY A 175 -8.39 16.28 17.62
CA GLY A 175 -7.96 15.76 18.91
C GLY A 175 -8.15 14.25 19.05
N VAL A 176 -7.08 13.51 18.86
CA VAL A 176 -7.08 12.06 19.08
C VAL A 176 -7.47 11.80 20.53
N ALA A 177 -8.33 10.80 20.74
CA ALA A 177 -8.54 10.24 22.06
C ALA A 177 -7.18 9.76 22.58
N GLU A 178 -6.55 10.55 23.44
CA GLU A 178 -5.40 10.16 24.26
C GLU A 178 -5.79 9.07 25.27
N ALA A 179 -6.45 8.00 24.82
CA ALA A 179 -6.48 6.74 25.55
C ALA A 179 -5.05 6.14 25.67
N GLU A 180 -4.07 6.70 24.95
CA GLU A 180 -2.67 6.27 24.94
C GLU A 180 -1.80 6.84 26.06
N VAL A 181 -2.26 7.80 26.89
CA VAL A 181 -1.47 8.25 28.07
C VAL A 181 -1.83 7.49 29.35
N GLU A 182 -2.99 6.81 29.42
CA GLU A 182 -3.44 6.18 30.67
C GLU A 182 -3.15 4.66 30.79
N GLU A 183 -2.91 3.92 29.71
CA GLU A 183 -2.57 2.48 29.80
C GLU A 183 -1.16 2.24 30.37
N GLU A 184 -0.21 3.17 30.19
CA GLU A 184 1.15 3.05 30.76
C GLU A 184 1.19 3.25 32.30
N THR A 185 0.10 3.69 32.95
CA THR A 185 0.08 3.91 34.42
C THR A 185 -0.67 2.83 35.21
N ARG A 186 -1.39 1.90 34.58
CA ARG A 186 -2.24 0.94 35.31
C ARG A 186 -1.60 -0.43 35.51
N ASN A 187 -0.60 -0.46 36.40
CA ASN A 187 -0.18 -1.67 37.13
C ASN A 187 -1.21 -2.09 38.23
N HIS A 188 -2.51 -1.87 38.03
CA HIS A 188 -3.54 -2.26 38.98
C HIS A 188 -4.60 -3.16 38.33
N PRO A 189 -4.95 -4.31 38.96
CA PRO A 189 -5.89 -5.25 38.38
C PRO A 189 -7.29 -4.62 38.31
N ALA A 190 -7.86 -4.61 37.10
CA ALA A 190 -9.16 -4.03 36.84
C ALA A 190 -10.29 -4.83 37.51
N HIS A 191 -11.08 -4.16 38.36
CA HIS A 191 -12.36 -4.68 38.84
C HIS A 191 -13.34 -4.87 37.67
N ARG A 192 -14.01 -6.02 37.64
CA ARG A 192 -15.12 -6.34 36.73
C ARG A 192 -16.38 -5.58 37.15
N GLY A 193 -16.75 -4.57 36.39
CA GLY A 193 -18.03 -3.86 36.45
C GLY A 193 -17.98 -2.70 35.45
N GLY A 194 -19.01 -2.53 34.62
CA GLY A 194 -19.08 -1.56 33.51
C GLY A 194 -18.42 -0.23 33.88
N GLY A 195 -17.20 -0.05 33.37
CA GLY A 195 -16.25 0.92 33.93
C GLY A 195 -16.35 2.29 33.24
N PRO A 196 -15.65 3.31 33.79
CA PRO A 196 -15.52 4.65 33.17
C PRO A 196 -15.11 4.64 31.70
N GLY A 197 -14.49 3.56 31.21
CA GLY A 197 -14.11 3.38 29.81
C GLY A 197 -15.29 3.23 28.85
N GLU A 198 -16.40 2.60 29.24
CA GLU A 198 -17.59 2.49 28.37
C GLU A 198 -18.27 3.84 28.19
N LEU A 199 -18.38 4.63 29.28
CA LEU A 199 -18.87 6.00 29.23
C LEU A 199 -17.97 6.89 28.36
N ARG A 200 -16.65 6.74 28.48
CA ARG A 200 -15.69 7.49 27.65
C ARG A 200 -15.86 7.14 26.16
N ARG A 201 -15.97 5.85 25.82
CA ARG A 201 -16.23 5.41 24.43
C ARG A 201 -17.56 5.95 23.90
N ALA A 202 -18.61 5.97 24.71
CA ALA A 202 -19.89 6.53 24.32
C ALA A 202 -19.77 8.05 24.03
N PHE A 203 -19.03 8.79 24.85
CA PHE A 203 -18.76 10.22 24.64
C PHE A 203 -17.91 10.49 23.40
N GLU A 204 -16.86 9.70 23.17
CA GLU A 204 -16.04 9.76 21.95
C GLU A 204 -16.89 9.47 20.71
N GLY A 205 -17.74 8.44 20.79
CA GLY A 205 -18.70 8.10 19.75
C GLY A 205 -19.70 9.22 19.46
N GLU A 206 -20.19 9.92 20.49
CA GLU A 206 -21.07 11.08 20.35
C GLU A 206 -20.35 12.26 19.68
N LYS A 207 -19.12 12.56 20.10
CA LYS A 207 -18.26 13.57 19.47
C LYS A 207 -17.96 13.27 18.00
N HIS A 208 -17.75 12.00 17.66
CA HIS A 208 -17.58 11.56 16.27
C HIS A 208 -18.86 11.78 15.45
N LYS A 209 -20.04 11.50 16.03
CA LYS A 209 -21.33 11.76 15.39
C LYS A 209 -21.62 13.25 15.23
N GLU A 210 -21.33 14.06 16.24
CA GLU A 210 -21.49 15.52 16.20
C GLU A 210 -20.69 16.15 15.06
N ARG A 211 -19.48 15.64 14.79
CA ARG A 211 -18.65 16.10 13.66
C ARG A 211 -19.13 15.57 12.32
N ALA A 212 -19.56 14.31 12.27
CA ALA A 212 -20.03 13.68 11.04
C ALA A 212 -21.38 14.24 10.57
N GLY A 213 -22.27 14.55 11.51
CA GLY A 213 -23.63 15.06 11.26
C GLY A 213 -23.69 16.19 10.23
N PRO A 214 -23.08 17.37 10.47
CA PRO A 214 -23.17 18.50 9.55
C PRO A 214 -22.57 18.19 8.17
N ILE A 215 -21.47 17.43 8.11
CA ILE A 215 -20.82 17.03 6.86
C ILE A 215 -21.78 16.15 6.04
N LEU A 216 -22.41 15.17 6.68
CA LEU A 216 -23.35 14.26 6.02
C LEU A 216 -24.67 14.96 5.67
N ASP A 217 -25.11 15.92 6.48
CA ASP A 217 -26.28 16.76 6.18
C ASP A 217 -26.05 17.64 4.96
N ASP A 218 -24.86 18.23 4.82
CA ASP A 218 -24.47 19.00 3.64
C ASP A 218 -24.47 18.13 2.37
N LEU A 219 -23.91 16.92 2.47
CA LEU A 219 -23.87 15.96 1.36
C LEU A 219 -25.25 15.40 1.02
N ALA A 220 -26.09 15.16 2.02
CA ALA A 220 -27.47 14.73 1.82
C ALA A 220 -28.31 15.84 1.17
N ARG A 221 -28.06 17.11 1.52
CA ARG A 221 -28.68 18.27 0.86
C ARG A 221 -28.23 18.40 -0.58
N LEU A 222 -26.95 18.12 -0.86
CA LEU A 222 -26.39 18.09 -2.22
C LEU A 222 -27.06 17.01 -3.09
N LEU A 223 -27.23 15.79 -2.56
CA LEU A 223 -27.92 14.71 -3.27
C LEU A 223 -29.45 14.99 -3.39
N GLY A 224 -30.03 15.60 -2.36
CA GLY A 224 -31.45 15.89 -2.27
C GLY A 224 -32.29 14.61 -2.40
N SER A 225 -33.34 14.68 -3.21
CA SER A 225 -34.20 13.53 -3.53
C SER A 225 -33.80 12.80 -4.81
N ARG A 226 -32.63 13.10 -5.38
CA ARG A 226 -32.19 12.56 -6.68
C ARG A 226 -31.41 11.26 -6.51
N GLU A 227 -31.34 10.48 -7.57
CA GLU A 227 -30.55 9.24 -7.59
C GLU A 227 -29.05 9.50 -7.78
N TYR A 228 -28.71 10.60 -8.45
CA TYR A 228 -27.35 11.10 -8.66
C TYR A 228 -27.36 12.63 -8.48
N ILE A 229 -26.19 13.23 -8.26
CA ILE A 229 -26.10 14.65 -7.85
C ILE A 229 -26.60 15.61 -8.96
N PHE A 230 -26.02 15.52 -10.16
CA PHE A 230 -26.32 16.49 -11.23
C PHE A 230 -27.29 15.96 -12.29
N GLN A 231 -26.99 14.80 -12.88
CA GLN A 231 -27.70 14.26 -14.04
C GLN A 231 -28.41 12.94 -13.69
N ASP A 232 -29.14 12.33 -14.62
CA ASP A 232 -29.76 11.00 -14.44
C ASP A 232 -28.76 9.83 -14.62
N ARG A 233 -27.45 10.12 -14.56
CA ARG A 233 -26.36 9.16 -14.74
C ARG A 233 -25.23 9.45 -13.76
N PRO A 234 -24.42 8.44 -13.36
CA PRO A 234 -23.32 8.64 -12.44
C PRO A 234 -22.29 9.62 -13.03
N THR A 235 -22.06 10.72 -12.32
CA THR A 235 -21.02 11.70 -12.62
C THR A 235 -19.74 11.38 -11.87
N LEU A 236 -18.65 12.08 -12.21
CA LEU A 236 -17.39 11.90 -11.49
C LEU A 236 -17.53 12.29 -10.00
N LEU A 237 -18.41 13.24 -9.69
CA LEU A 237 -18.68 13.63 -8.30
C LEU A 237 -19.39 12.50 -7.53
N ASP A 238 -20.33 11.80 -8.17
CA ASP A 238 -21.01 10.65 -7.57
C ASP A 238 -20.02 9.52 -7.26
N ILE A 239 -19.11 9.22 -8.20
CA ILE A 239 -18.03 8.24 -8.00
C ILE A 239 -17.15 8.65 -6.82
N TYR A 240 -16.78 9.92 -6.74
CA TYR A 240 -15.94 10.46 -5.68
C TYR A 240 -16.59 10.29 -4.31
N LEU A 241 -17.86 10.70 -4.19
CA LEU A 241 -18.65 10.61 -2.98
C LEU A 241 -18.82 9.16 -2.53
N ALA A 242 -19.22 8.28 -3.44
CA ALA A 242 -19.42 6.86 -3.15
C ALA A 242 -18.11 6.20 -2.69
N SER A 243 -16.97 6.58 -3.26
CA SER A 243 -15.67 6.02 -2.88
C SER A 243 -15.33 6.30 -1.41
N TYR A 244 -15.53 7.53 -0.93
CA TYR A 244 -15.33 7.86 0.49
C TYR A 244 -16.36 7.20 1.40
N LEU A 245 -17.65 7.27 1.05
CA LEU A 245 -18.72 6.70 1.88
C LEU A 245 -18.63 5.17 1.96
N SER A 246 -18.12 4.51 0.92
CA SER A 246 -17.91 3.07 0.89
C SER A 246 -16.99 2.62 2.03
N LEU A 247 -15.88 3.33 2.25
CA LEU A 247 -14.92 3.05 3.32
C LEU A 247 -15.44 3.41 4.71
N LEU A 248 -16.44 4.29 4.81
CA LEU A 248 -17.08 4.63 6.09
C LEU A 248 -18.19 3.65 6.49
N THR A 249 -18.75 2.90 5.52
CA THR A 249 -19.99 2.12 5.74
C THR A 249 -19.80 0.61 5.60
N LEU A 250 -18.90 0.16 4.73
CA LEU A 250 -18.74 -1.26 4.41
C LEU A 250 -17.77 -2.00 5.34
N PRO A 251 -16.66 -1.42 5.81
CA PRO A 251 -15.78 -2.14 6.72
C PRO A 251 -16.48 -2.55 8.02
N PRO A 252 -16.21 -3.77 8.53
CA PRO A 252 -16.81 -4.26 9.76
C PRO A 252 -16.15 -3.63 10.99
N PHE A 253 -16.34 -2.32 11.18
CA PHE A 253 -15.79 -1.55 12.29
C PHE A 253 -16.26 -2.10 13.64
N PRO A 254 -15.35 -2.42 14.58
CA PRO A 254 -15.70 -2.63 15.99
C PRO A 254 -16.56 -1.49 16.54
N ASP A 255 -16.15 -0.25 16.28
CA ASP A 255 -16.87 0.96 16.67
C ASP A 255 -17.57 1.54 15.45
N ASN A 256 -18.88 1.29 15.35
CA ASN A 256 -19.68 1.58 14.17
C ASN A 256 -20.47 2.89 14.26
N HIS A 257 -20.06 3.84 15.10
CA HIS A 257 -20.80 5.07 15.38
C HIS A 257 -21.19 5.87 14.12
N ILE A 258 -20.23 6.06 13.21
CA ILE A 258 -20.43 6.81 11.96
C ILE A 258 -21.16 5.98 10.91
N SER A 259 -20.79 4.71 10.74
CA SER A 259 -21.52 3.79 9.84
C SER A 259 -22.99 3.65 10.26
N GLY A 260 -23.26 3.56 11.56
CA GLY A 260 -24.61 3.49 12.12
C GLY A 260 -25.40 4.77 11.86
N LEU A 261 -24.77 5.94 12.01
CA LEU A 261 -25.39 7.23 11.68
C LEU A 261 -25.73 7.32 10.18
N ILE A 262 -24.82 6.94 9.28
CA ILE A 262 -25.10 6.94 7.83
C ILE A 262 -26.26 6.01 7.49
N ARG A 263 -26.30 4.80 8.05
CA ARG A 263 -27.39 3.84 7.78
C ARG A 263 -28.73 4.27 8.37
N ALA A 264 -28.74 4.89 9.55
CA ALA A 264 -29.96 5.27 10.25
C ALA A 264 -30.54 6.61 9.79
N SER A 265 -29.67 7.63 9.67
CA SER A 265 -30.09 9.02 9.43
C SER A 265 -29.92 9.46 7.97
N HIS A 266 -28.98 8.87 7.23
CA HIS A 266 -28.65 9.27 5.85
C HIS A 266 -28.78 8.11 4.86
N SER A 267 -29.92 7.41 4.90
CA SER A 267 -30.18 6.23 4.07
C SER A 267 -30.13 6.50 2.56
N ALA A 268 -30.41 7.74 2.13
CA ALA A 268 -30.26 8.16 0.73
C ALA A 268 -28.80 8.10 0.26
N LEU A 269 -27.86 8.59 1.07
CA LEU A 269 -26.42 8.53 0.79
C LEU A 269 -25.91 7.08 0.79
N PHE A 270 -26.40 6.26 1.71
CA PHE A 270 -26.10 4.84 1.75
C PHE A 270 -26.57 4.12 0.48
N THR A 271 -27.81 4.37 0.06
CA THR A 271 -28.39 3.77 -1.16
C THR A 271 -27.66 4.24 -2.41
N HIS A 272 -27.32 5.53 -2.50
CA HIS A 272 -26.50 6.10 -3.58
C HIS A 272 -25.14 5.40 -3.66
N THR A 273 -24.45 5.25 -2.53
CA THR A 273 -23.14 4.59 -2.48
C THR A 273 -23.21 3.15 -2.99
N HIS A 274 -24.22 2.39 -2.55
CA HIS A 274 -24.44 1.02 -3.04
C HIS A 274 -24.79 0.96 -4.53
N ARG A 275 -25.58 1.91 -5.05
CA ARG A 275 -25.91 2.01 -6.47
C ARG A 275 -24.65 2.22 -7.32
N ILE A 276 -23.76 3.12 -6.89
CA ILE A 276 -22.50 3.39 -7.60
C ILE A 276 -21.54 2.21 -7.51
N LEU A 277 -21.40 1.59 -6.35
CA LEU A 277 -20.54 0.41 -6.20
C LEU A 277 -21.04 -0.80 -6.99
N ALA A 278 -22.35 -0.92 -7.20
CA ALA A 278 -22.93 -1.96 -8.05
C ALA A 278 -22.53 -1.85 -9.53
N LEU A 279 -21.95 -0.70 -9.95
CA LEU A 279 -21.33 -0.57 -11.27
C LEU A 279 -20.06 -1.43 -11.40
N LEU A 280 -19.38 -1.73 -10.29
CA LEU A 280 -18.26 -2.67 -10.32
C LEU A 280 -18.79 -4.11 -10.34
N PRO A 281 -18.07 -5.02 -10.99
CA PRO A 281 -18.37 -6.44 -10.90
C PRO A 281 -18.31 -6.92 -9.45
N GLN A 282 -19.35 -7.64 -9.00
CA GLN A 282 -19.45 -8.13 -7.63
C GLN A 282 -18.34 -9.16 -7.29
N ALA A 283 -17.87 -9.91 -8.29
CA ALA A 283 -16.83 -10.90 -8.13
C ALA A 283 -15.45 -10.32 -8.49
N ARG A 284 -14.54 -10.28 -7.52
CA ARG A 284 -13.15 -9.83 -7.68
C ARG A 284 -12.44 -10.53 -8.85
N GLU A 285 -12.74 -11.79 -9.08
CA GLU A 285 -12.12 -12.63 -10.12
C GLU A 285 -12.38 -12.12 -11.54
N THR A 286 -13.43 -11.33 -11.73
CA THR A 286 -13.74 -10.70 -13.03
C THR A 286 -12.89 -9.46 -13.30
N LEU A 287 -12.28 -8.88 -12.25
CA LEU A 287 -11.40 -7.73 -12.41
C LEU A 287 -10.01 -8.17 -12.86
N PRO A 288 -9.38 -7.40 -13.76
CA PRO A 288 -8.12 -7.75 -14.41
C PRO A 288 -6.90 -7.53 -13.51
N PHE A 289 -6.76 -8.32 -12.45
CA PHE A 289 -5.61 -8.23 -11.54
C PHE A 289 -4.35 -8.83 -12.17
N LEU A 290 -3.27 -8.07 -12.11
CA LEU A 290 -1.90 -8.51 -12.38
C LEU A 290 -1.21 -8.85 -11.05
N PRO A 291 -0.21 -9.75 -11.07
CA PRO A 291 0.57 -10.05 -9.87
C PRO A 291 1.20 -8.76 -9.33
N SER A 292 1.19 -8.62 -8.00
CA SER A 292 1.85 -7.49 -7.36
C SER A 292 3.36 -7.52 -7.66
N PRO A 293 4.00 -6.35 -7.87
CA PRO A 293 5.44 -6.29 -8.03
C PRO A 293 6.06 -6.81 -6.74
N GLN A 294 6.69 -7.98 -6.79
CA GLN A 294 7.39 -8.50 -5.62
C GLN A 294 8.53 -7.54 -5.30
N PRO A 295 8.57 -6.98 -4.09
CA PRO A 295 9.73 -6.23 -3.66
C PRO A 295 10.86 -7.25 -3.57
N ALA A 296 11.78 -7.26 -4.54
CA ALA A 296 12.99 -8.05 -4.42
C ALA A 296 13.61 -7.66 -3.06
N LEU A 297 13.91 -8.64 -2.21
CA LEU A 297 14.41 -8.42 -0.85
C LEU A 297 15.68 -7.54 -0.80
N LEU A 298 16.33 -7.32 -1.96
CA LEU A 298 17.52 -6.50 -2.17
C LEU A 298 17.27 -5.22 -3.00
N ALA A 299 16.05 -4.95 -3.46
CA ALA A 299 15.70 -3.71 -4.17
C ALA A 299 16.01 -2.41 -3.40
N PRO A 300 15.76 -2.31 -2.07
CA PRO A 300 16.10 -1.09 -1.33
C PRO A 300 17.62 -0.86 -1.23
N LEU A 301 18.45 -1.91 -1.32
CA LEU A 301 19.90 -1.79 -1.32
C LEU A 301 20.44 -1.29 -2.67
N THR A 302 19.81 -1.68 -3.80
CA THR A 302 20.27 -1.25 -5.13
C THR A 302 19.87 0.20 -5.47
N ARG A 303 18.74 0.71 -4.92
CA ARG A 303 18.33 2.11 -5.09
C ARG A 303 19.11 3.11 -4.23
N THR A 304 19.59 2.68 -3.06
CA THR A 304 20.43 3.52 -2.20
C THR A 304 21.89 3.53 -2.64
N LEU A 305 22.38 2.45 -3.26
CA LEU A 305 23.74 2.41 -3.81
C LEU A 305 23.91 3.16 -5.13
N SER A 306 22.85 3.37 -5.91
CA SER A 306 22.92 4.17 -7.15
C SER A 306 22.86 5.69 -6.93
N SER A 307 22.49 6.14 -5.73
CA SER A 307 22.35 7.56 -5.36
C SER A 307 23.49 8.09 -4.49
N ILE A 308 24.48 7.25 -4.14
CA ILE A 308 25.71 7.68 -3.44
C ILE A 308 26.87 7.64 -4.44
N PRO A 309 27.19 8.74 -5.15
CA PRO A 309 28.52 8.90 -5.68
C PRO A 309 29.44 9.15 -4.48
N LEU A 310 30.53 8.41 -4.37
CA LEU A 310 31.57 8.50 -3.31
C LEU A 310 31.26 7.78 -1.99
N LEU A 311 31.65 6.51 -1.89
CA LEU A 311 32.18 5.95 -0.63
C LEU A 311 33.08 4.72 -0.85
N LEU A 312 33.92 4.75 -1.91
CA LEU A 312 34.86 3.66 -2.21
C LEU A 312 36.37 3.97 -2.13
N PRO A 313 36.87 5.15 -1.65
CA PRO A 313 38.30 5.28 -1.36
C PRO A 313 38.63 5.57 0.12
N LEU A 314 37.84 5.11 1.10
CA LEU A 314 38.16 5.29 2.53
C LEU A 314 38.62 4.02 3.26
N LEU A 315 38.52 2.84 2.64
CA LEU A 315 38.96 1.57 3.23
C LEU A 315 40.43 1.20 2.96
N LYS A 316 41.22 2.08 2.32
CA LYS A 316 42.66 1.85 2.06
C LYS A 316 43.62 2.69 2.89
N ALA A 317 43.14 3.55 3.78
CA ALA A 317 44.01 4.33 4.64
C ALA A 317 43.99 3.80 6.08
N ARG A 318 45.16 3.35 6.54
CA ARG A 318 45.55 3.18 7.94
C ARG A 318 45.25 1.80 8.58
N VAL A 319 45.87 0.76 8.02
CA VAL A 319 46.43 -0.33 8.83
C VAL A 319 47.89 0.03 9.10
N LYS A 320 48.17 0.66 10.24
CA LYS A 320 49.52 0.79 10.79
C LYS A 320 49.55 -0.10 12.03
N LYS A 321 50.38 -1.15 12.03
CA LYS A 321 50.58 -2.07 13.16
C LYS A 321 50.86 -1.27 14.44
N PRO A 322 50.29 -1.65 15.59
CA PRO A 322 50.69 -1.05 16.86
C PRO A 322 52.06 -1.61 17.24
N THR A 323 53.04 -0.72 17.33
CA THR A 323 54.29 -0.94 18.06
C THR A 323 54.05 -0.70 19.54
N ASP A 324 54.60 -1.60 20.36
CA ASP A 324 54.47 -1.63 21.81
C ASP A 324 54.74 -0.27 22.48
N SER A 325 53.71 0.31 23.08
CA SER A 325 53.87 1.31 24.14
C SER A 325 52.80 1.04 25.19
N LYS A 326 53.24 0.58 26.37
CA LYS A 326 52.39 0.44 27.56
C LYS A 326 51.90 1.82 27.98
N LEU A 327 50.64 2.12 27.70
CA LEU A 327 49.91 3.26 28.27
C LEU A 327 49.27 2.78 29.58
N THR A 328 49.51 3.52 30.65
CA THR A 328 48.97 3.23 31.99
C THR A 328 47.49 3.62 32.06
N GLU A 329 46.69 2.80 32.75
CA GLU A 329 45.21 2.88 32.86
C GLU A 329 44.68 4.28 33.25
N ALA A 330 45.47 5.07 33.97
CA ALA A 330 45.14 6.43 34.37
C ALA A 330 45.01 7.43 33.20
N GLU A 331 45.72 7.22 32.08
CA GLU A 331 45.67 8.12 30.92
C GLU A 331 44.47 7.83 30.00
N SER A 332 43.95 6.60 30.01
CA SER A 332 42.74 6.22 29.27
C SER A 332 41.45 6.73 29.91
N GLU A 333 41.40 6.83 31.24
CA GLU A 333 40.23 7.33 31.96
C GLU A 333 40.07 8.85 31.78
N ALA A 334 41.18 9.60 31.82
CA ALA A 334 41.17 11.05 31.57
C ALA A 334 40.75 11.42 30.14
N ALA A 335 41.09 10.59 29.15
CA ALA A 335 40.68 10.78 27.76
C ALA A 335 39.19 10.45 27.53
N ALA A 336 38.64 9.50 28.30
CA ALA A 336 37.22 9.13 28.25
C ALA A 336 36.32 10.21 28.86
N GLU A 337 36.77 10.85 29.95
CA GLU A 337 36.05 11.96 30.58
C GLU A 337 36.00 13.22 29.69
N GLN A 338 37.10 13.53 28.99
CA GLN A 338 37.12 14.65 28.04
C GLN A 338 36.24 14.44 26.80
N MET A 339 35.92 13.20 26.42
CA MET A 339 35.04 12.90 25.28
C MET A 339 33.54 12.94 25.62
N ALA A 340 33.17 12.89 26.91
CA ALA A 340 31.77 12.94 27.34
C ALA A 340 31.18 14.36 27.32
N ASP A 341 32.03 15.40 27.41
CA ASP A 341 31.58 16.78 27.59
C ASP A 341 31.36 17.56 26.28
N SER A 342 31.77 16.99 25.13
CA SER A 342 31.46 17.56 23.82
C SER A 342 30.24 16.89 23.22
N GLY A 343 29.04 17.43 23.49
CA GLY A 343 27.75 16.97 22.97
C GLY A 343 27.64 16.93 21.43
N ARG A 344 28.31 15.95 20.81
CA ARG A 344 28.25 15.59 19.40
C ARG A 344 27.97 14.09 19.32
N PHE A 345 26.86 13.76 18.67
CA PHE A 345 26.34 12.41 18.45
C PHE A 345 27.44 11.40 18.10
N SER A 346 27.63 10.41 18.98
CA SER A 346 28.70 9.43 18.92
C SER A 346 28.46 8.37 17.85
N LEU A 347 29.33 8.37 16.83
CA LEU A 347 29.54 7.27 15.88
C LEU A 347 29.97 5.95 16.56
N GLY A 348 30.24 5.95 17.87
CA GLY A 348 30.62 4.78 18.65
C GLY A 348 29.54 3.69 18.67
N ASN A 349 28.25 4.06 18.76
CA ASN A 349 27.17 3.05 18.87
C ASN A 349 27.00 2.21 17.58
N ILE A 350 27.37 2.75 16.42
CA ILE A 350 27.33 2.01 15.15
C ILE A 350 28.50 1.02 15.08
N LEU A 351 29.68 1.43 15.58
CA LEU A 351 30.85 0.57 15.61
C LEU A 351 30.67 -0.61 16.60
N TYR A 352 30.12 -0.34 17.79
CA TYR A 352 29.79 -1.39 18.76
C TYR A 352 28.71 -2.36 18.25
N GLY A 353 27.69 -1.86 17.53
CA GLY A 353 26.69 -2.70 16.88
C GLY A 353 27.28 -3.63 15.81
N SER A 354 28.23 -3.13 15.01
CA SER A 354 28.90 -3.94 13.97
C SER A 354 29.82 -5.01 14.56
N LEU A 355 30.50 -4.73 15.67
CA LEU A 355 31.36 -5.67 16.37
C LEU A 355 30.54 -6.80 17.03
N ALA A 356 29.40 -6.45 17.64
CA ALA A 356 28.49 -7.42 18.25
C ALA A 356 27.92 -8.41 17.21
N LEU A 357 27.57 -7.91 16.02
CA LEU A 357 27.06 -8.74 14.94
C LEU A 357 28.14 -9.69 14.39
N GLY A 358 29.37 -9.19 14.24
CA GLY A 358 30.53 -10.01 13.83
C GLY A 358 30.85 -11.10 14.84
N THR A 359 30.77 -10.80 16.15
CA THR A 359 30.99 -11.80 17.21
C THR A 359 29.89 -12.85 17.25
N LEU A 360 28.62 -12.47 17.04
CA LEU A 360 27.51 -13.42 16.96
C LEU A 360 27.63 -14.34 15.75
N PHE A 361 28.05 -13.80 14.60
CA PHE A 361 28.29 -14.59 13.39
C PHE A 361 29.46 -15.57 13.58
N ALA A 362 30.57 -15.13 14.18
CA ALA A 362 31.71 -15.99 14.49
C ALA A 362 31.33 -17.13 15.47
N VAL A 363 30.51 -16.84 16.48
CA VAL A 363 29.99 -17.85 17.42
C VAL A 363 29.03 -18.82 16.72
N ALA A 364 28.19 -18.34 15.80
CA ALA A 364 27.27 -19.18 15.04
C ALA A 364 28.02 -20.14 14.09
N VAL A 365 29.11 -19.68 13.44
CA VAL A 365 29.99 -20.54 12.63
C VAL A 365 30.74 -21.54 13.51
N ALA A 366 31.29 -21.10 14.65
CA ALA A 366 32.01 -21.98 15.58
C ALA A 366 31.12 -23.07 16.22
N ARG A 367 29.82 -22.80 16.38
CA ARG A 367 28.82 -23.78 16.86
C ARG A 367 28.17 -24.59 15.73
N GLY A 368 28.59 -24.42 14.48
CA GLY A 368 28.08 -25.17 13.33
C GLY A 368 26.63 -24.84 12.97
N TRP A 369 26.10 -23.69 13.41
CA TRP A 369 24.75 -23.24 13.06
C TRP A 369 24.69 -22.68 11.64
N VAL A 370 25.84 -22.31 11.07
CA VAL A 370 25.99 -21.79 9.71
C VAL A 370 27.25 -22.42 9.11
N ASN A 371 27.12 -23.06 7.94
CA ASN A 371 28.25 -23.54 7.13
C ASN A 371 28.56 -22.50 6.06
N PRO A 372 29.69 -21.77 6.14
CA PRO A 372 30.08 -20.81 5.13
C PRO A 372 30.86 -21.51 4.00
N SER A 373 30.18 -22.35 3.22
CA SER A 373 30.74 -22.82 1.94
C SER A 373 30.15 -21.95 0.82
N LEU A 374 30.96 -21.01 0.32
CA LEU A 374 30.72 -20.40 -0.99
C LEU A 374 31.13 -21.40 -2.08
N PRO A 375 30.41 -21.47 -3.21
CA PRO A 375 30.81 -22.31 -4.33
C PRO A 375 32.04 -21.73 -5.02
N ASP A 376 33.08 -22.54 -5.20
CA ASP A 376 34.27 -22.20 -5.96
C ASP A 376 33.89 -21.94 -7.42
N VAL A 377 34.14 -20.72 -7.89
CA VAL A 377 34.04 -20.34 -9.30
C VAL A 377 35.47 -20.20 -9.80
N ASP A 378 35.96 -21.24 -10.47
CA ASP A 378 37.24 -21.20 -11.18
C ASP A 378 37.08 -20.34 -12.45
N VAL A 379 37.80 -19.23 -12.49
CA VAL A 379 37.98 -18.41 -13.70
C VAL A 379 39.43 -18.61 -14.12
N ASP A 380 39.64 -19.43 -15.15
CA ASP A 380 40.92 -19.49 -15.85
C ASP A 380 40.72 -19.06 -17.31
N ALA A 381 41.60 -18.17 -17.77
CA ALA A 381 41.58 -17.55 -19.08
C ALA A 381 42.85 -17.95 -19.83
N GLY A 382 42.70 -18.58 -21.01
CA GLY A 382 43.81 -18.87 -21.90
C GLY A 382 43.47 -19.82 -23.04
N GLU A 383 43.19 -19.24 -24.21
CA GLU A 383 43.50 -19.65 -25.60
C GLU A 383 43.77 -21.14 -25.91
N ASP A 384 42.95 -21.76 -26.78
CA ASP A 384 43.32 -22.18 -28.15
C ASP A 384 42.43 -23.28 -28.76
N PHE A 385 42.11 -23.07 -30.04
CA PHE A 385 41.93 -24.01 -31.16
C PHE A 385 40.92 -25.20 -31.16
N LEU A 386 40.12 -25.14 -32.25
CA LEU A 386 39.41 -26.17 -33.04
C LEU A 386 39.86 -27.64 -32.89
N THR A 387 38.89 -28.57 -32.82
CA THR A 387 38.57 -29.66 -33.79
C THR A 387 37.97 -30.92 -33.13
N GLU A 388 37.02 -31.52 -33.86
CA GLU A 388 36.66 -32.95 -33.94
C GLU A 388 36.21 -33.76 -32.70
N GLY A 389 34.99 -34.31 -32.81
CA GLY A 389 34.85 -35.78 -32.91
C GLY A 389 34.25 -36.55 -31.72
N MET A 390 33.10 -37.17 -31.99
CA MET A 390 32.78 -38.59 -31.70
C MET A 390 32.33 -39.03 -30.28
N PHE A 391 31.09 -39.57 -30.22
CA PHE A 391 30.52 -40.72 -29.46
C PHE A 391 30.98 -41.00 -28.01
N ASP A 392 30.12 -41.33 -27.03
CA ASP A 392 29.17 -42.46 -27.01
C ASP A 392 28.16 -42.33 -25.86
N THR A 393 26.95 -42.85 -26.07
CA THR A 393 26.00 -43.26 -25.01
C THR A 393 26.35 -44.67 -24.52
N PRO A 394 25.92 -45.08 -23.31
CA PRO A 394 24.67 -45.84 -23.15
C PRO A 394 23.98 -45.52 -21.80
N GLY A 395 22.74 -45.91 -21.47
CA GLY A 395 21.79 -46.81 -22.07
C GLY A 395 20.50 -46.83 -21.23
N ASN A 396 19.43 -47.27 -21.88
CA ASN A 396 18.03 -47.27 -21.46
C ASN A 396 17.73 -48.01 -20.15
N ALA A 397 16.69 -47.54 -19.46
CA ALA A 397 15.70 -48.40 -18.83
C ALA A 397 14.30 -47.85 -19.12
N GLU A 398 13.58 -48.58 -19.98
CA GLU A 398 12.19 -48.39 -20.36
C GLU A 398 11.25 -48.72 -19.20
N ILE A 399 10.19 -47.92 -19.02
CA ILE A 399 8.95 -48.38 -18.38
C ILE A 399 7.80 -47.94 -19.28
N GLU A 400 7.28 -48.93 -19.99
CA GLU A 400 6.07 -48.94 -20.78
C GLU A 400 4.87 -49.12 -19.84
N VAL A 401 3.88 -48.20 -19.86
CA VAL A 401 2.54 -48.48 -19.32
C VAL A 401 1.49 -48.02 -20.33
N VAL A 402 0.79 -49.05 -20.79
CA VAL A 402 -0.32 -49.13 -21.75
C VAL A 402 -1.46 -48.15 -21.46
N ILE A 403 -1.92 -47.47 -22.51
CA ILE A 403 -3.17 -46.72 -22.57
C ILE A 403 -4.27 -47.68 -23.01
N GLU A 404 -5.34 -47.80 -22.23
CA GLU A 404 -6.57 -48.51 -22.63
C GLU A 404 -7.64 -47.46 -22.96
N GLU A 405 -7.97 -47.35 -24.25
CA GLU A 405 -9.08 -46.55 -24.77
C GLU A 405 -10.42 -47.23 -24.43
N VAL A 406 -11.36 -46.49 -23.83
CA VAL A 406 -12.76 -46.91 -23.74
C VAL A 406 -13.63 -45.89 -24.46
N THR A 407 -14.06 -46.28 -25.65
CA THR A 407 -15.09 -45.64 -26.46
C THR A 407 -16.49 -45.85 -25.88
N LEU A 408 -17.23 -44.77 -25.66
CA LEU A 408 -18.70 -44.74 -25.60
C LEU A 408 -19.10 -43.51 -26.42
N GLY A 409 -19.77 -43.60 -27.57
CA GLY A 409 -20.95 -44.40 -27.85
C GLY A 409 -22.14 -43.44 -27.95
N THR A 410 -22.29 -42.81 -29.10
CA THR A 410 -23.44 -41.99 -29.49
C THR A 410 -24.69 -42.86 -29.68
N THR A 411 -25.80 -42.46 -29.07
CA THR A 411 -27.16 -42.85 -29.52
C THR A 411 -28.14 -41.71 -29.25
N GLU A 412 -28.71 -41.23 -30.36
CA GLU A 412 -30.03 -40.60 -30.59
C GLU A 412 -30.41 -39.29 -29.88
#